data_AF-A0A3P1CGT1-F1
#
_entry.id   AF-A0A3P1CGT1-F1
#
_cell.length_a   1.000
_cell.length_b   1.000
_cell.length_c   1.000
_cell.angle_alpha   90.00
_cell.angle_beta   90.00
_cell.angle_gamma   90.00
#
_symmetry.space_group_name_H-M   'P 1'
#
loop_
_entity.id
_entity.type
_entity.pdbx_description
1 polymer ?
#
loop_
_entity_poly.entity_id
_entity_poly.type
_entity_poly.pdbx_seq_one_letter_code
_entity_poly.pdbx_strand_id
1 'polypeptide(L)'
;MKNRFSLENDEAASKPEAAFILNRGEPSIRARIVHFRTLKQLDEYVPTRPFVQIRTLPVLLEIVDVPDNLPQNKVRYWLDRMAIWYYRVVLKPEVEN
;
A
#
# COMPACT_ATOMS: atom_id res chain seq x y z
N MET A 1 -3.13 17.93 5.57
CA MET A 1 -4.19 17.08 4.96
C MET A 1 -4.70 16.11 6.02
N LYS A 2 -6.02 16.03 6.30
CA LYS A 2 -6.56 14.98 7.19
C LYS A 2 -6.24 13.60 6.58
N ASN A 3 -5.52 12.75 7.31
CA ASN A 3 -5.02 11.45 6.85
C ASN A 3 -6.18 10.58 6.33
N ARG A 4 -6.25 10.40 4.99
CA ARG A 4 -7.27 9.56 4.32
C ARG A 4 -6.97 8.06 4.42
N PHE A 5 -5.76 7.71 4.85
CA PHE A 5 -5.28 6.35 4.98
C PHE A 5 -4.71 6.19 6.40
N SER A 6 -5.06 5.10 7.08
CA SER A 6 -4.42 4.71 8.34
C SER A 6 -3.56 3.48 8.14
N LEU A 7 -2.43 3.45 8.84
CA LEU A 7 -1.55 2.28 8.94
C LEU A 7 -1.90 1.55 10.23
N GLU A 8 -2.21 0.27 10.13
CA GLU A 8 -2.33 -0.64 11.26
C GLU A 8 -1.12 -1.56 11.27
N ASN A 9 -0.33 -1.50 12.34
CA ASN A 9 0.77 -2.44 12.54
C ASN A 9 0.19 -3.71 13.18
N ASP A 10 0.36 -4.84 12.51
CA ASP A 10 0.00 -6.14 13.08
C ASP A 10 1.14 -6.57 14.02
N GLU A 11 0.96 -6.38 15.32
CA GLU A 11 1.98 -6.66 16.37
C GLU A 11 2.41 -8.14 16.43
N ALA A 12 1.70 -9.06 15.74
CA ALA A 12 1.93 -10.50 15.84
C ALA A 12 2.85 -11.10 14.77
N ALA A 13 3.27 -10.36 13.74
CA ALA A 13 4.10 -10.93 12.68
C ALA A 13 5.52 -10.37 12.71
N SER A 14 6.52 -11.23 12.88
CA SER A 14 7.94 -10.90 12.81
C SER A 14 8.41 -10.58 11.37
N LYS A 15 7.73 -9.61 10.72
CA LYS A 15 7.67 -9.19 9.30
C LYS A 15 6.55 -9.90 8.54
N PRO A 16 5.45 -9.19 8.18
CA PRO A 16 5.42 -8.12 7.18
C PRO A 16 4.75 -6.82 7.63
N GLU A 17 5.15 -5.71 6.99
CA GLU A 17 4.78 -4.33 7.33
C GLU A 17 3.33 -3.94 6.99
N ALA A 18 2.71 -3.29 7.98
CA ALA A 18 1.54 -2.41 7.94
C ALA A 18 0.37 -2.83 7.03
N ALA A 19 -0.75 -3.22 7.65
CA ALA A 19 -2.05 -3.34 7.00
C ALA A 19 -2.69 -1.95 6.86
N PHE A 20 -3.19 -1.61 5.68
CA PHE A 20 -3.87 -0.33 5.45
C PHE A 20 -5.37 -0.46 5.66
N ILE A 21 -5.99 0.45 6.40
CA ILE A 21 -7.44 0.59 6.39
C ILE A 21 -7.81 1.96 5.83
N LEU A 22 -8.54 1.97 4.71
CA LEU A 22 -9.25 3.14 4.20
C LEU A 22 -10.47 3.38 5.09
N ASN A 23 -10.63 4.56 5.69
CA ASN A 23 -11.87 4.88 6.40
C ASN A 23 -12.37 6.31 6.17
N ARG A 24 -13.46 6.41 5.39
CA ARG A 24 -14.76 7.08 5.62
C ARG A 24 -15.40 7.45 4.26
N GLY A 25 -16.43 6.70 3.87
CA GLY A 25 -17.28 6.99 2.70
C GLY A 25 -16.83 6.41 1.34
N GLU A 26 -15.74 5.65 1.34
CA GLU A 26 -15.10 5.06 0.15
C GLU A 26 -14.95 3.54 0.35
N PRO A 27 -14.77 2.73 -0.71
CA PRO A 27 -14.64 1.28 -0.59
C PRO A 27 -13.49 0.89 0.37
N SER A 28 -13.77 -0.02 1.30
CA SER A 28 -12.80 -0.55 2.25
C SER A 28 -11.79 -1.45 1.53
N ILE A 29 -10.74 -0.85 0.96
CA ILE A 29 -9.62 -1.59 0.39
C ILE A 29 -8.54 -1.70 1.46
N ARG A 30 -8.14 -2.94 1.73
CA ARG A 30 -6.99 -3.26 2.58
C ARG A 30 -5.83 -3.67 1.70
N ALA A 31 -4.68 -3.08 1.96
CA ALA A 31 -3.42 -3.46 1.33
C ALA A 31 -2.38 -3.80 2.39
N ARG A 32 -1.24 -4.33 1.98
CA ARG A 32 -0.04 -4.53 2.80
C ARG A 32 1.17 -3.93 2.10
N ILE A 33 2.19 -3.54 2.87
CA ILE A 33 3.51 -3.21 2.33
C ILE A 33 4.40 -4.45 2.34
N VAL A 34 5.11 -4.66 1.23
CA VAL A 34 6.16 -5.65 1.11
C VAL A 34 7.47 -4.93 0.76
N HIS A 35 8.43 -4.91 1.69
CA HIS A 35 9.78 -4.42 1.41
C HIS A 35 10.68 -5.55 0.94
N PHE A 36 11.45 -5.23 -0.09
CA PHE A 36 12.52 -6.06 -0.62
C PHE A 36 13.85 -5.37 -0.35
N ARG A 37 14.94 -6.14 -0.27
CA ARG A 37 16.27 -5.55 -0.06
C ARG A 37 16.80 -4.89 -1.33
N THR A 38 16.37 -5.38 -2.49
CA THR A 38 16.83 -4.94 -3.82
C THR A 38 15.69 -4.93 -4.83
N LEU A 39 15.83 -4.18 -5.91
CA LEU A 39 14.87 -4.18 -7.01
C LEU A 39 14.79 -5.55 -7.70
N LYS A 40 15.92 -6.26 -7.81
CA LYS A 40 15.95 -7.62 -8.37
C LYS A 40 15.04 -8.58 -7.59
N GLN A 41 15.06 -8.51 -6.26
CA GLN A 41 14.16 -9.34 -5.43
C GLN A 41 12.68 -8.96 -5.60
N LEU A 42 12.39 -7.69 -5.88
CA LEU A 42 11.05 -7.24 -6.21
C LEU A 42 10.61 -7.79 -7.58
N ASP A 43 11.49 -7.78 -8.58
CA ASP A 43 11.20 -8.30 -9.92
C ASP A 43 10.97 -9.82 -9.93
N GLU A 44 11.61 -10.54 -9.01
CA GLU A 44 11.42 -11.99 -8.79
C GLU A 44 10.14 -12.32 -8.00
N TYR A 45 9.50 -11.32 -7.39
CA TYR A 45 8.27 -11.52 -6.62
C TYR A 45 7.08 -11.79 -7.55
N VAL A 46 6.35 -12.87 -7.29
CA VAL A 46 5.13 -13.24 -8.03
C VAL A 46 3.90 -12.91 -7.17
N PRO A 47 3.31 -11.71 -7.32
CA PRO A 47 2.12 -11.33 -6.56
C PRO A 47 0.92 -12.15 -6.99
N THR A 48 0.13 -12.58 -6.00
CA THR A 48 -1.11 -13.33 -6.24
C THR A 48 -2.34 -12.43 -6.35
N ARG A 49 -2.16 -11.14 -6.06
CA ARG A 49 -3.22 -10.14 -6.01
C ARG A 49 -2.75 -8.85 -6.69
N PRO A 50 -3.69 -7.95 -7.05
CA PRO A 50 -3.31 -6.67 -7.62
C PRO A 50 -2.34 -5.92 -6.71
N PHE A 51 -1.35 -5.29 -7.32
CA PHE A 51 -0.28 -4.59 -6.63
C PHE A 51 0.21 -3.37 -7.40
N VAL A 52 0.97 -2.53 -6.73
CA VAL A 52 1.70 -1.41 -7.32
C VAL A 52 3.06 -1.26 -6.66
N GLN A 53 4.09 -1.03 -7.47
CA GLN A 53 5.41 -0.65 -6.96
C GLN A 53 5.39 0.80 -6.49
N ILE A 54 5.96 1.06 -5.31
CA ILE A 54 6.08 2.42 -4.80
C ILE A 54 7.25 3.10 -5.51
N ARG A 55 6.93 3.90 -6.53
CA ARG A 55 7.92 4.59 -7.39
C ARG A 55 8.89 3.58 -7.99
N THR A 56 10.20 3.83 -7.88
CA THR A 56 11.30 2.96 -8.30
C THR A 56 12.02 2.36 -7.10
N LEU A 57 11.34 2.26 -5.95
CA LEU A 57 11.90 1.69 -4.73
C LEU A 57 11.66 0.18 -4.71
N PRO A 58 12.46 -0.60 -3.96
CA PRO A 58 12.21 -2.02 -3.72
C PRO A 58 11.07 -2.22 -2.71
N VAL A 59 9.95 -1.53 -2.90
CA VAL A 59 8.78 -1.53 -2.02
C VAL A 59 7.53 -1.68 -2.86
N LEU A 60 6.66 -2.59 -2.43
CA LEU A 60 5.45 -2.96 -3.14
C LEU A 60 4.24 -2.85 -2.21
N LEU A 61 3.14 -2.36 -2.75
CA LEU A 61 1.85 -2.28 -2.07
C LEU A 61 0.90 -3.28 -2.73
N GLU A 62 0.50 -4.32 -2.00
CA GLU A 62 -0.32 -5.44 -2.49
C GLU A 62 -1.68 -5.48 -1.79
N ILE A 63 -2.74 -5.81 -2.53
CA ILE A 63 -4.08 -5.94 -1.96
C ILE A 63 -4.21 -7.15 -1.04
N VAL A 64 -4.80 -6.92 0.12
CA VAL A 64 -5.22 -7.95 1.08
C VAL A 64 -6.74 -8.12 1.07
N ASP A 65 -7.50 -7.06 0.79
CA ASP A 65 -8.96 -7.16 0.74
C ASP A 65 -9.54 -6.04 -0.12
N VAL A 66 -10.59 -6.35 -0.88
CA VAL A 66 -11.35 -5.38 -1.69
C VAL A 66 -12.83 -5.73 -1.63
N PRO A 67 -13.74 -4.75 -1.69
CA PRO A 67 -15.16 -5.05 -1.84
C PRO A 67 -15.43 -5.79 -3.15
N ASP A 68 -16.25 -6.85 -3.11
CA ASP A 68 -16.55 -7.70 -4.27
C ASP A 68 -17.15 -6.95 -5.46
N ASN A 69 -17.83 -5.83 -5.19
CA ASN A 69 -18.46 -4.99 -6.20
C ASN A 69 -17.54 -3.88 -6.74
N LEU A 70 -16.27 -3.82 -6.32
CA LEU A 70 -15.35 -2.77 -6.72
C LEU A 70 -14.74 -3.09 -8.10
N PRO A 71 -14.97 -2.26 -9.13
CA PRO A 71 -14.39 -2.50 -10.45
C PRO A 71 -12.86 -2.47 -10.44
N GLN A 72 -12.20 -3.30 -11.26
CA GLN A 72 -10.73 -3.40 -11.30
C GLN A 72 -10.02 -2.07 -11.58
N ASN A 73 -10.61 -1.19 -12.40
CA ASN A 73 -10.05 0.15 -12.63
C ASN A 73 -10.09 1.03 -11.37
N LYS A 74 -11.11 0.88 -10.52
CA LYS A 74 -11.20 1.55 -9.22
C LYS A 74 -10.21 0.96 -8.22
N VAL A 75 -10.05 -0.36 -8.22
CA VAL A 75 -9.01 -1.05 -7.46
C VAL A 75 -7.63 -0.46 -7.78
N ARG A 76 -7.29 -0.35 -9.07
CA ARG A 76 -6.02 0.23 -9.51
C ARG A 76 -5.86 1.70 -9.11
N TYR A 77 -6.91 2.51 -9.32
CA TYR A 77 -6.94 3.92 -8.92
C TYR A 77 -6.59 4.10 -7.43
N TRP A 78 -7.17 3.28 -6.56
CA TRP A 78 -6.91 3.36 -5.13
C TRP A 78 -5.52 2.87 -4.76
N LEU A 79 -5.02 1.79 -5.37
CA LEU A 79 -3.65 1.33 -5.18
C LEU A 79 -2.62 2.43 -5.50
N ASP A 80 -2.74 3.09 -6.64
CA ASP A 80 -1.82 4.15 -7.03
C ASP A 80 -1.88 5.33 -6.03
N ARG A 81 -3.07 5.68 -5.53
CA ARG A 81 -3.26 6.71 -4.50
C ARG A 81 -2.63 6.34 -3.16
N MET A 82 -2.77 5.09 -2.74
CA MET A 82 -2.15 4.55 -1.52
C MET A 82 -0.62 4.58 -1.62
N ALA A 83 -0.06 4.17 -2.76
CA ALA A 83 1.38 4.19 -3.00
C ALA A 83 1.95 5.62 -2.97
N ILE A 84 1.26 6.58 -3.59
CA ILE A 84 1.65 8.01 -3.55
C ILE A 84 1.62 8.54 -2.11
N TRP A 85 0.55 8.22 -1.37
CA TRP A 85 0.41 8.66 0.01
C TRP A 85 1.49 8.06 0.90
N TYR A 86 1.73 6.75 0.81
CA TYR A 86 2.77 6.07 1.59
C TYR A 86 4.15 6.68 1.32
N TYR A 87 4.48 6.92 0.06
CA TYR A 87 5.73 7.58 -0.30
C TYR A 87 5.86 8.97 0.33
N ARG A 88 4.83 9.82 0.23
CA ARG A 88 4.88 11.21 0.70
C ARG A 88 4.76 11.39 2.21
N VAL A 89 4.13 10.45 2.90
CA VAL A 89 3.84 10.59 4.33
C VAL A 89 4.76 9.73 5.18
N VAL A 90 5.15 8.55 4.68
CA VAL A 90 5.95 7.58 5.46
C VAL A 90 7.41 7.60 5.02
N LEU A 91 7.68 7.43 3.73
CA LEU A 91 9.06 7.27 3.24
C LEU A 91 9.79 8.60 3.07
N LYS A 92 9.08 9.64 2.63
CA LYS A 92 9.60 10.99 2.42
C LYS A 92 8.60 12.01 2.96
N PRO A 93 8.42 12.09 4.29
CA PRO A 93 7.60 13.14 4.89
C PRO A 93 8.15 14.50 4.42
N GLU A 94 7.29 15.34 3.86
CA GLU A 94 7.64 16.74 3.63
C GLU A 94 7.87 17.33 5.03
N VAL A 95 9.15 17.57 5.37
CA VAL A 95 9.51 18.30 6.59
C VAL A 95 8.94 19.70 6.42
N GLU A 96 7.83 19.98 7.09
CA GLU A 96 7.35 21.36 7.27
C GLU A 96 8.44 22.12 8.03
N ASN A 97 9.19 22.96 7.31
CA ASN A 97 9.91 24.10 7.89
C ASN A 97 8.94 25.27 8.04
#